data_AF-A0A7Z8KS38-F1
#
_entry.id   AF-A0A7Z8KS38-F1
#
_cell.length_a   1.000
_cell.length_b   1.000
_cell.length_c   1.000
_cell.angle_alpha   90.00
_cell.angle_beta   90.00
_cell.angle_gamma   90.00
#
_symmetry.space_group_name_H-M   'P 1'
#
loop_
_entity.id
_entity.type
_entity.pdbx_description
1 polymer ?
#
loop_
_entity_poly.entity_id
_entity_poly.type
_entity_poly.pdbx_seq_one_letter_code
_entity_poly.pdbx_strand_id
1 'polypeptide(L)'
;MRFENDLEAEFYERSKKNAETTGYKLNTDWDVITTAVKGICNNKKEFGEWYCFCQKRTGDKEQDKKIICPCAARSRDVETRGSCKCGLYIK
;
A
#
# COMPACT_ATOMS: atom_id res chain seq x y z
N MET A 1 -13.96 11.31 -10.35
CA MET A 1 -13.63 10.79 -9.00
C MET A 1 -12.37 9.96 -9.16
N ARG A 2 -11.31 10.16 -8.34
CA ARG A 2 -10.01 9.47 -8.52
C ARG A 2 -10.05 7.98 -8.14
N PHE A 3 -11.06 7.61 -7.36
CA PHE A 3 -11.33 6.25 -6.91
C PHE A 3 -12.75 5.87 -7.33
N GLU A 4 -12.94 4.61 -7.68
CA GLU A 4 -14.16 4.10 -8.32
C GLU A 4 -15.16 3.52 -7.32
N ASN A 5 -14.73 3.27 -6.08
CA ASN A 5 -15.55 2.66 -5.04
C ASN A 5 -15.09 3.06 -3.63
N ASP A 6 -15.94 2.81 -2.64
CA ASP A 6 -15.68 3.16 -1.23
C ASP A 6 -14.45 2.46 -0.66
N LEU A 7 -14.14 1.24 -1.12
CA LEU A 7 -12.98 0.48 -0.66
C LEU A 7 -11.66 1.17 -1.03
N GLU A 8 -11.59 1.72 -2.25
CA GLU A 8 -10.43 2.49 -2.71
C GLU A 8 -10.29 3.82 -1.96
N ALA A 9 -11.40 4.52 -1.74
CA ALA A 9 -11.40 5.74 -0.93
C ALA A 9 -10.96 5.46 0.52
N GLU A 10 -11.47 4.39 1.14
CA GLU A 10 -11.09 3.95 2.47
C GLU A 10 -9.59 3.62 2.54
N PHE A 11 -9.09 2.85 1.57
CA PHE A 11 -7.68 2.46 1.54
C PHE A 11 -6.75 3.66 1.34
N TYR A 12 -7.14 4.63 0.51
CA TYR A 12 -6.39 5.87 0.34
C TYR A 12 -6.35 6.68 1.64
N GLU A 13 -7.50 6.90 2.29
CA GLU A 13 -7.57 7.68 3.53
C GLU A 13 -6.78 7.03 4.68
N ARG A 14 -6.85 5.71 4.84
CA ARG A 14 -6.00 5.01 5.84
C ARG A 14 -4.52 5.13 5.51
N SER A 15 -4.16 5.10 4.22
CA SER A 15 -2.76 5.23 3.80
C SER A 15 -2.23 6.63 4.06
N LYS A 16 -3.05 7.65 3.81
CA LYS A 16 -2.74 9.05 4.10
C LYS A 16 -2.52 9.27 5.60
N LYS A 17 -3.45 8.81 6.44
CA LYS A 17 -3.30 8.88 7.92
C LYS A 17 -2.05 8.15 8.39
N ASN A 18 -1.74 6.99 7.81
CA ASN A 18 -0.54 6.24 8.18
C ASN A 18 0.75 6.94 7.75
N ALA A 19 0.77 7.61 6.60
CA ALA A 19 1.90 8.43 6.17
C ALA A 19 2.14 9.58 7.18
N GLU A 20 1.09 10.32 7.53
CA GLU A 20 1.14 11.42 8.50
C GLU A 20 1.68 10.98 9.87
N THR A 21 1.22 9.85 10.41
CA THR A 21 1.67 9.37 11.74
C THR A 21 3.09 8.80 11.75
N THR A 22 3.64 8.46 10.58
CA THR A 22 4.98 7.87 10.47
C THR A 22 6.03 8.85 9.96
N GLY A 23 5.64 10.10 9.67
CA GLY A 23 6.52 11.11 9.10
C GLY A 23 6.83 10.90 7.62
N TYR A 24 6.10 9.99 6.96
CA TYR A 24 6.19 9.75 5.53
C TYR A 24 5.13 10.56 4.78
N LYS A 25 5.24 10.57 3.45
CA LYS A 25 4.23 11.12 2.56
C LYS A 25 3.74 10.04 1.61
N LEU A 26 2.54 10.20 1.09
CA LEU A 26 2.16 9.47 -0.12
C LEU A 26 2.87 10.09 -1.32
N ASN A 27 3.01 9.33 -2.40
CA ASN A 27 3.57 9.84 -3.65
C ASN A 27 2.81 11.09 -4.14
N THR A 28 3.47 11.93 -4.92
CA THR A 28 2.85 13.09 -5.57
C THR A 28 2.25 12.75 -6.93
N ASP A 29 2.71 11.65 -7.54
CA ASP A 29 2.19 11.11 -8.78
C ASP A 29 0.89 10.32 -8.52
N TRP A 30 -0.21 10.82 -9.08
CA TRP A 30 -1.53 10.22 -8.94
C TRP A 30 -1.68 8.89 -9.67
N ASP A 31 -0.92 8.64 -10.73
CA ASP A 31 -0.96 7.36 -11.43
C ASP A 31 -0.34 6.26 -10.56
N VAL A 32 0.75 6.59 -9.84
CA VAL A 32 1.36 5.70 -8.84
C VAL A 32 0.40 5.42 -7.69
N ILE A 33 -0.22 6.48 -7.13
CA ILE A 33 -1.19 6.33 -6.03
C ILE A 33 -2.35 5.44 -6.47
N THR A 34 -2.96 5.75 -7.62
CA THR A 34 -4.16 5.05 -8.10
C THR A 34 -3.85 3.59 -8.42
N THR A 35 -2.70 3.32 -9.04
CA THR A 35 -2.25 1.95 -9.32
C THR A 35 -2.07 1.15 -8.03
N ALA A 36 -1.41 1.73 -7.02
CA ALA A 36 -1.18 1.05 -5.75
C ALA A 36 -2.49 0.81 -4.98
N VAL A 37 -3.35 1.81 -4.90
CA VAL A 37 -4.66 1.72 -4.24
C VAL A 37 -5.50 0.63 -4.90
N LYS A 38 -5.69 0.68 -6.23
CA LYS A 38 -6.48 -0.32 -6.97
C LYS A 38 -5.92 -1.72 -6.81
N GLY A 39 -4.60 -1.90 -6.97
CA GLY A 39 -3.96 -3.21 -6.84
C GLY A 39 -4.13 -3.83 -5.45
N ILE A 40 -4.00 -3.02 -4.39
CA ILE A 40 -4.16 -3.50 -3.01
C ILE A 40 -5.64 -3.77 -2.68
N CYS A 41 -6.56 -2.94 -3.17
CA CYS A 41 -7.99 -3.18 -3.06
C CYS A 41 -8.44 -4.46 -3.76
N ASN A 42 -7.89 -4.76 -4.94
CA ASN A 42 -8.17 -6.01 -5.66
C ASN A 42 -7.72 -7.22 -4.82
N ASN A 43 -6.53 -7.17 -4.22
CA ASN A 43 -6.08 -8.20 -3.29
C ASN A 43 -6.98 -8.32 -2.05
N LYS A 44 -7.51 -7.21 -1.52
CA LYS A 44 -8.47 -7.23 -0.39
C LYS A 44 -9.77 -7.93 -0.78
N LYS A 45 -10.30 -7.65 -1.98
CA LYS A 45 -11.51 -8.29 -2.53
C LYS A 45 -11.30 -9.79 -2.74
N GLU A 46 -10.16 -10.20 -3.29
CA GLU A 46 -9.89 -11.60 -3.65
C GLU A 46 -9.44 -12.45 -2.45
N PHE A 47 -8.63 -11.88 -1.55
CA PHE A 47 -7.91 -12.64 -0.53
C PHE A 47 -8.24 -12.23 0.91
N GLY A 48 -9.12 -11.24 1.08
CA GLY A 48 -9.61 -10.81 2.39
C GLY A 48 -8.68 -9.89 3.17
N GLU A 49 -7.47 -9.58 2.68
CA GLU A 49 -6.57 -8.59 3.31
C GLU A 49 -5.87 -7.66 2.32
N TRP A 50 -5.40 -6.51 2.83
CA TRP A 50 -4.74 -5.45 2.05
C TRP A 50 -3.31 -5.82 1.62
N TYR A 51 -3.10 -6.99 1.04
CA TYR A 51 -1.80 -7.47 0.61
C TYR A 51 -1.17 -6.54 -0.45
N CYS A 52 0.13 -6.25 -0.35
CA CYS A 52 0.83 -5.45 -1.36
C CYS A 52 0.75 -6.16 -2.70
N PHE A 53 0.18 -5.48 -3.70
CA PHE A 53 0.19 -5.93 -5.10
C PHE A 53 1.61 -6.12 -5.65
N CYS A 54 2.59 -5.47 -5.03
CA CYS A 54 4.00 -5.45 -5.41
C CYS A 54 4.83 -6.63 -4.87
N GLN A 55 4.23 -7.47 -4.03
CA GLN A 55 4.85 -8.62 -3.39
C GLN A 55 4.10 -9.89 -3.78
N LYS A 56 4.84 -10.99 -3.95
CA LYS A 56 4.23 -12.28 -4.25
C LYS A 56 3.65 -12.88 -2.97
N ARG A 57 2.36 -13.20 -2.99
CA ARG A 57 1.71 -14.00 -1.95
C ARG A 57 2.21 -15.44 -2.03
N THR A 58 2.45 -16.07 -0.88
CA THR A 58 2.78 -17.49 -0.81
C THR A 58 1.54 -18.36 -0.66
N GLY A 59 0.41 -17.79 -0.22
CA GLY A 59 -0.81 -18.52 0.12
C GLY A 59 -0.84 -19.00 1.57
N ASP A 60 0.30 -18.96 2.27
CA ASP A 60 0.40 -19.18 3.71
C ASP A 60 0.08 -17.87 4.43
N LYS A 61 -1.04 -17.86 5.16
CA LYS A 61 -1.53 -16.67 5.88
C LYS A 61 -0.52 -16.11 6.87
N GLU A 62 0.24 -16.96 7.56
CA GLU A 62 1.20 -16.50 8.56
C GLU A 62 2.40 -15.81 7.89
N GLN A 63 2.90 -16.39 6.80
CA GLN A 63 3.99 -15.79 6.03
C GLN A 63 3.55 -14.52 5.30
N ASP A 64 2.30 -14.48 4.83
CA ASP A 64 1.74 -13.37 4.08
C ASP A 64 1.41 -12.15 4.96
N LYS A 65 1.37 -12.28 6.30
CA LYS A 65 1.16 -11.12 7.21
C LYS A 65 2.16 -9.99 6.95
N LYS A 66 3.42 -10.33 6.64
CA LYS A 66 4.48 -9.34 6.40
C LYS A 66 4.28 -8.49 5.15
N ILE A 67 3.39 -8.92 4.24
CA ILE A 67 3.10 -8.22 2.99
C ILE A 67 1.75 -7.50 3.01
N ILE A 68 1.00 -7.49 4.13
CA ILE A 68 -0.18 -6.64 4.32
C ILE A 68 0.25 -5.17 4.38
N CYS A 69 -0.43 -4.27 3.66
CA CYS A 69 -0.06 -2.86 3.58
C CYS A 69 -0.54 -2.06 4.82
N PRO A 70 0.35 -1.27 5.45
CA PRO A 70 1.77 -1.06 5.14
C PRO A 70 2.65 -2.28 5.46
N CYS A 71 3.40 -2.78 4.48
CA CYS A 71 4.16 -4.02 4.61
C CYS A 71 5.44 -3.84 5.44
N ALA A 72 5.96 -4.93 5.98
CA ALA A 72 7.14 -4.93 6.85
C ALA A 72 8.38 -4.31 6.19
N ALA A 73 8.49 -4.42 4.86
CA ALA A 73 9.60 -3.84 4.11
C ALA A 73 9.50 -2.32 3.90
N ARG A 74 8.31 -1.72 4.08
CA ARG A 74 8.05 -0.32 3.70
C ARG A 74 9.04 0.66 4.33
N SER A 75 9.18 0.66 5.65
CA SER A 75 10.02 1.65 6.33
C SER A 75 11.48 1.51 5.91
N ARG A 76 12.01 0.28 5.87
CA ARG A 76 13.37 0.02 5.37
C ARG A 76 13.56 0.54 3.95
N ASP A 77 12.62 0.26 3.05
CA ASP A 77 12.71 0.68 1.65
C ASP A 77 12.63 2.21 1.53
N VAL A 78 11.74 2.88 2.27
CA VAL A 78 11.64 4.35 2.29
C VAL A 78 12.93 4.99 2.80
N GLU A 79 13.52 4.48 3.90
CA GLU A 79 14.75 5.06 4.43
C GLU A 79 15.97 4.84 3.52
N THR A 80 16.03 3.71 2.81
CA THR A 80 17.19 3.36 1.99
C THR A 80 17.10 3.86 0.54
N ARG A 81 15.88 3.99 0.00
CA ARG A 81 15.64 4.29 -1.43
C ARG A 81 14.82 5.57 -1.64
N GLY A 82 14.34 6.22 -0.58
CA GLY A 82 13.44 7.37 -0.65
C GLY A 82 11.98 7.01 -0.94
N SER A 83 11.67 5.74 -1.23
CA SER A 83 10.32 5.25 -1.45
C SER A 83 10.18 3.76 -1.13
N CYS A 84 8.97 3.33 -0.77
CA CYS A 84 8.69 1.90 -0.67
C CYS A 84 8.72 1.25 -2.06
N LYS A 85 8.88 -0.08 -2.14
CA LYS A 85 9.01 -0.79 -3.43
C LYS A 85 7.95 -0.44 -4.48
N CYS A 86 6.70 -0.21 -4.09
CA CYS A 86 5.62 0.16 -5.02
C CYS A 86 5.48 1.65 -5.29
N GLY A 87 6.29 2.50 -4.65
CA GLY A 87 6.27 3.94 -4.79
C GLY A 87 5.16 4.65 -4.02
N LEU A 88 4.24 3.94 -3.34
CA LEU A 88 3.11 4.57 -2.65
C LEU A 88 3.54 5.51 -1.52
N TYR A 89 4.51 5.10 -0.71
CA TYR A 89 5.05 5.89 0.40
C TYR A 89 6.44 6.41 0.03
N ILE A 90 6.70 7.67 0.32
CA ILE A 90 7.96 8.39 0.07
C ILE A 90 8.39 9.17 1.32
N LYS A 91 9.64 9.64 1.33
CA LYS A 91 10.18 10.54 2.37
C LYS A 91 9.69 11.98 2.21
#